data_AF-A0A1B1MF25-F1
#
_entry.id   AF-A0A1B1MF25-F1
#
_cell.length_a   1.000
_cell.length_b   1.000
_cell.length_c   1.000
_cell.angle_alpha   90.00
_cell.angle_beta   90.00
_cell.angle_gamma   90.00
#
_symmetry.space_group_name_H-M   'P 1'
#
loop_
_entity.id
_entity.type
_entity.pdbx_description
1 polymer ?
#
loop_
_entity_poly.entity_id
_entity_poly.type
_entity_poly.pdbx_seq_one_letter_code
_entity_poly.pdbx_strand_id
1 'polypeptide(L)'
;MSGVTVSMLWQGHRDPRSEGCERPSLSMCGAPEGLRKGAAQLRHELSSVRIARRIGVPPQQRGSHTGETCPDLFELSDGNYAIIGTEATAALDPHLPPDAARADYERIVVITRETLIRAKKDIPDV
;
A
#
# COMPACT_ATOMS: atom_id res chain seq x y z
N MET A 1 6.34 -54.19 11.60
CA MET A 1 4.98 -53.74 11.25
C MET A 1 4.53 -52.81 12.35
N SER A 2 4.76 -51.51 12.20
CA SER A 2 4.56 -50.52 13.27
C SER A 2 3.55 -49.49 12.77
N GLY A 3 2.27 -49.75 13.02
CA GLY A 3 1.19 -48.80 12.79
C GLY A 3 0.70 -48.31 14.15
N VAL A 4 1.06 -47.08 14.50
CA VAL A 4 0.50 -46.37 15.66
C VAL A 4 -0.67 -45.53 15.14
N THR A 5 -1.88 -45.88 15.56
CA THR A 5 -3.11 -45.14 15.27
C THR A 5 -3.24 -43.99 16.27
N VAL A 6 -3.16 -42.74 15.81
CA VAL A 6 -3.52 -41.57 16.61
C VAL A 6 -4.96 -41.18 16.27
N SER A 7 -5.88 -41.48 17.18
CA SER A 7 -7.18 -40.81 17.27
C SER A 7 -6.99 -39.47 17.97
N MET A 8 -7.49 -38.39 17.39
CA MET A 8 -7.94 -37.24 18.16
C MET A 8 -9.21 -36.69 17.53
N LEU A 9 -10.31 -36.95 18.24
CA LEU A 9 -11.65 -36.43 17.99
C LEU A 9 -11.62 -34.90 18.13
N TRP A 10 -12.13 -34.22 17.11
CA TRP A 10 -12.49 -32.81 17.16
C TRP A 10 -13.91 -32.71 17.70
N GLN A 11 -14.05 -32.44 19.01
CA GLN A 11 -15.34 -32.10 19.62
C GLN A 11 -15.46 -30.58 19.71
N GLY A 12 -16.29 -30.04 18.81
CA GLY A 12 -16.62 -28.62 18.77
C GLY A 12 -17.33 -28.20 20.05
N HIS A 13 -16.65 -27.37 20.85
CA HIS A 13 -17.27 -26.64 21.94
C HIS A 13 -18.09 -25.48 21.34
N ARG A 14 -19.41 -25.63 21.45
CA ARG A 14 -20.41 -24.63 21.11
C ARG A 14 -20.58 -23.74 22.34
N ASP A 15 -20.21 -22.47 22.24
CA ASP A 15 -20.32 -21.49 23.31
C ASP A 15 -21.79 -21.08 23.51
N PRO A 16 -22.36 -21.14 24.73
CA PRO A 16 -23.75 -20.75 25.01
C PRO A 16 -23.79 -19.41 25.77
N ARG A 17 -24.14 -18.34 25.06
CA ARG A 17 -24.70 -17.08 25.59
C ARG A 17 -25.73 -16.64 24.54
N SER A 18 -27.06 -16.77 24.72
CA SER A 18 -27.92 -16.22 25.78
C SER A 18 -27.57 -14.72 26.00
N GLU A 19 -28.44 -13.73 25.89
CA GLU A 19 -29.89 -13.60 25.80
C GLU A 19 -30.18 -12.17 25.30
N GLY A 20 -31.38 -11.98 24.72
CA GLY A 20 -32.18 -10.75 24.76
C GLY A 20 -31.49 -9.38 24.62
N CYS A 21 -31.55 -8.80 23.42
CA CYS A 21 -31.66 -7.35 23.28
C CYS A 21 -33.08 -7.05 22.80
N GLU A 22 -34.01 -6.95 23.76
CA GLU A 22 -35.32 -6.36 23.53
C GLU A 22 -35.10 -4.93 23.03
N ARG A 23 -35.56 -4.65 21.80
CA ARG A 23 -35.57 -3.32 21.21
C ARG A 23 -36.78 -2.56 21.77
N PRO A 24 -36.60 -1.49 22.56
CA PRO A 24 -37.68 -0.53 22.72
C PRO A 24 -37.81 0.24 21.40
N SER A 25 -39.04 0.30 20.90
CA SER A 25 -39.48 1.15 19.80
C SER A 25 -39.26 2.62 20.18
N LEU A 26 -38.09 3.17 19.89
CA LEU A 26 -37.87 4.61 19.89
C LEU A 26 -38.08 5.15 18.48
N SER A 27 -39.30 5.64 18.30
CA SER A 27 -39.59 6.99 17.81
C SER A 27 -38.42 7.73 17.16
N MET A 28 -38.68 8.13 15.92
CA MET A 28 -37.91 9.04 15.07
C MET A 28 -37.12 10.10 15.84
N CYS A 29 -35.79 10.01 15.75
CA CYS A 29 -34.91 11.17 15.77
C CYS A 29 -34.32 11.28 14.35
N GLY A 30 -34.72 12.31 13.62
CA GLY A 30 -34.23 12.59 12.27
C GLY A 30 -32.71 12.67 12.28
N ALA A 31 -32.06 11.88 11.43
CA ALA A 31 -30.66 12.06 11.13
C ALA A 31 -30.50 13.42 10.43
N PRO A 32 -29.59 14.31 10.87
CA PRO A 32 -29.28 15.50 10.10
C PRO A 32 -28.72 15.07 8.74
N GLU A 33 -29.33 15.57 7.65
CA GLU A 33 -28.93 15.38 6.24
C GLU A 33 -27.56 15.99 5.89
N GLY A 34 -26.67 16.16 6.87
CA GLY A 34 -25.34 16.75 6.71
C GLY A 34 -24.18 15.75 6.70
N LEU A 35 -24.34 14.54 7.28
CA LEU A 35 -23.19 13.67 7.54
C LEU A 35 -22.78 12.76 6.36
N ARG A 36 -23.53 12.79 5.25
CA ARG A 36 -23.20 12.00 4.05
C ARG A 36 -22.21 12.69 3.11
N LYS A 37 -21.96 14.00 3.26
CA LYS A 37 -21.10 14.77 2.35
C LYS A 37 -19.60 14.65 2.64
N GLY A 38 -19.19 14.31 3.87
CA GLY A 38 -17.78 14.26 4.25
C GLY A 38 -17.00 13.08 3.67
N ALA A 39 -17.60 11.89 3.58
CA ALA A 39 -16.88 10.68 3.16
C ALA A 39 -16.66 10.61 1.63
N ALA A 40 -17.55 11.20 0.82
CA ALA A 40 -17.39 11.26 -0.63
C ALA A 40 -16.39 12.35 -1.04
N GLN A 41 -16.32 13.46 -0.30
CA GLN A 41 -15.43 14.58 -0.60
C GLN A 41 -13.97 14.26 -0.28
N LEU A 42 -13.70 13.57 0.85
CA LEU A 42 -12.36 13.04 1.18
C LEU A 42 -11.88 11.94 0.23
N ARG A 43 -12.81 11.21 -0.40
CA ARG A 43 -12.48 10.18 -1.41
C ARG A 43 -12.15 10.78 -2.78
N HIS A 44 -12.57 12.02 -3.06
CA HIS A 44 -12.34 12.68 -4.36
C HIS A 44 -11.02 13.47 -4.42
N GLU A 45 -10.48 13.89 -3.27
CA GLU A 45 -9.17 14.55 -3.17
C GLU A 45 -8.00 13.57 -3.30
N LEU A 46 -8.16 12.33 -2.82
CA LEU A 46 -7.17 11.25 -3.01
C LEU A 46 -7.24 10.59 -4.40
N SER A 47 -8.32 10.83 -5.17
CA SER A 47 -8.52 10.23 -6.50
C SER A 47 -8.05 11.10 -7.66
N SER A 48 -7.52 12.31 -7.41
CA SER A 48 -7.04 13.20 -8.47
C SER A 48 -5.52 13.18 -8.68
N VAL A 49 -4.78 12.40 -7.90
CA VAL A 49 -3.33 12.25 -8.09
C VAL A 49 -3.08 11.53 -9.41
N ARG A 50 -2.47 12.23 -10.35
CA ARG A 50 -2.16 11.73 -11.69
C ARG A 50 -0.66 11.79 -11.93
N ILE A 51 -0.17 10.92 -12.81
CA ILE A 51 1.20 11.04 -13.33
C ILE A 51 1.28 12.34 -14.11
N ALA A 52 2.05 13.31 -13.61
CA ALA A 52 2.25 14.60 -14.26
C ALA A 52 3.27 14.47 -15.39
N ARG A 53 4.45 13.90 -15.08
CA ARG A 53 5.51 13.66 -16.05
C ARG A 53 6.48 12.58 -15.59
N ARG A 54 7.26 12.06 -16.55
CA ARG A 54 8.41 11.19 -16.29
C ARG A 54 9.62 12.03 -15.89
N ILE A 55 10.38 11.55 -14.90
CA ILE A 55 11.62 12.14 -14.41
C ILE A 55 12.79 11.27 -14.86
N GLY A 56 13.81 11.90 -15.43
CA GLY A 56 14.96 11.22 -16.01
C GLY A 56 14.71 10.69 -17.42
N VAL A 57 15.56 9.74 -17.81
CA VAL A 57 15.58 9.16 -19.16
C VAL A 57 14.82 7.83 -19.13
N PRO A 58 13.93 7.52 -20.08
CA PRO A 58 13.16 6.27 -20.10
C PRO A 58 14.04 5.01 -20.27
N PRO A 59 13.56 3.82 -19.85
CA PRO A 59 14.35 2.57 -19.82
C PRO A 59 14.92 2.17 -21.18
N GLN A 60 14.16 2.43 -22.24
CA GLN A 60 14.54 2.10 -23.61
C GLN A 60 15.76 2.92 -24.07
N GLN A 61 15.93 4.14 -23.54
CA GLN A 61 17.08 4.99 -23.82
C GLN A 61 18.28 4.68 -22.89
N ARG A 62 18.13 3.72 -21.96
CA ARG A 62 19.18 3.24 -21.04
C ARG A 62 19.67 1.84 -21.38
N GLY A 63 19.33 1.32 -22.56
CA GLY A 63 19.78 0.00 -23.03
C GLY A 63 18.96 -1.18 -22.53
N SER A 64 17.76 -0.97 -21.97
CA SER A 64 16.83 -2.08 -21.68
C SER A 64 16.19 -2.56 -22.98
N HIS A 65 16.84 -3.53 -23.63
CA HIS A 65 16.38 -4.17 -24.87
C HIS A 65 15.55 -5.43 -24.62
N THR A 66 15.42 -5.88 -23.37
CA THR A 66 14.73 -7.12 -22.97
C THR A 66 13.24 -6.94 -22.66
N GLY A 67 12.68 -5.75 -22.86
CA GLY A 67 11.27 -5.46 -22.57
C GLY A 67 10.96 -5.20 -21.10
N GLU A 68 11.98 -5.24 -20.22
CA GLU A 68 11.83 -4.83 -18.83
C GLU A 68 11.82 -3.30 -18.74
N THR A 69 10.61 -2.76 -18.61
CA THR A 69 10.28 -1.33 -18.54
C THR A 69 10.62 -0.68 -17.20
N CYS A 70 11.47 -1.32 -16.38
CA CYS A 70 11.87 -0.85 -15.04
C CYS A 70 13.40 -0.65 -15.00
N PRO A 71 13.93 0.25 -14.14
CA PRO A 71 13.22 1.08 -13.15
C PRO A 71 12.81 2.48 -13.68
N ASP A 72 11.69 3.03 -13.20
CA ASP A 72 11.17 4.32 -13.66
C ASP A 72 10.75 5.25 -12.53
N LEU A 73 10.83 6.57 -12.78
CA LEU A 73 10.50 7.62 -11.82
C LEU A 73 9.53 8.62 -12.46
N PHE A 74 8.48 8.97 -11.73
CA PHE A 74 7.46 9.92 -12.18
C PHE A 74 7.19 10.97 -11.11
N GLU A 75 6.97 12.19 -11.54
CA GLU A 75 6.39 13.24 -10.71
C GLU A 75 4.87 13.19 -10.83
N LEU A 76 4.21 13.32 -9.69
CA LEU A 76 2.77 13.29 -9.54
C LEU A 76 2.22 14.71 -9.50
N SER A 77 0.94 14.86 -9.82
CA SER A 77 0.28 16.17 -9.93
C SER A 77 0.20 16.96 -8.62
N ASP A 78 0.44 16.31 -7.49
CA ASP A 78 0.49 16.88 -6.15
C ASP A 78 1.93 17.24 -5.70
N GLY A 79 2.92 17.05 -6.58
CA GLY A 79 4.34 17.28 -6.30
C GLY A 79 5.06 16.09 -5.66
N ASN A 80 4.35 14.99 -5.36
CA ASN A 80 4.97 13.76 -4.88
C ASN A 80 5.63 12.99 -6.03
N TYR A 81 6.38 11.93 -5.71
CA TYR A 81 7.03 11.07 -6.70
C TYR A 81 6.56 9.63 -6.58
N ALA A 82 6.34 8.99 -7.74
CA ALA A 82 6.11 7.56 -7.83
C ALA A 82 7.35 6.86 -8.39
N ILE A 83 7.77 5.78 -7.72
CA ILE A 83 8.96 4.99 -8.04
C ILE A 83 8.53 3.60 -8.47
N ILE A 84 9.04 3.13 -9.62
CA ILE A 84 8.90 1.76 -10.10
C ILE A 84 10.28 1.11 -10.13
N GLY A 85 10.43 -0.02 -9.44
CA GLY A 85 11.69 -0.74 -9.33
C GLY A 85 11.50 -2.16 -8.80
N THR A 86 12.57 -2.76 -8.30
CA THR A 86 12.54 -4.12 -7.73
C THR A 86 12.06 -4.06 -6.29
N GLU A 87 10.96 -4.74 -5.98
CA GLU A 87 10.49 -4.93 -4.60
C GLU A 87 11.52 -5.75 -3.81
N ALA A 88 11.95 -5.25 -2.65
CA ALA A 88 13.01 -5.87 -1.85
C ALA A 88 12.77 -5.77 -0.34
N THR A 89 11.51 -5.58 0.09
CA THR A 89 11.16 -5.35 1.51
C THR A 89 11.67 -6.47 2.38
N ALA A 90 11.35 -7.73 2.08
CA ALA A 90 11.75 -8.86 2.93
C ALA A 90 13.28 -8.99 3.09
N ALA A 91 14.05 -8.58 2.07
CA ALA A 91 15.50 -8.67 2.09
C ALA A 91 16.16 -7.50 2.82
N LEU A 92 15.57 -6.29 2.81
CA LEU A 92 16.19 -5.08 3.33
C LEU A 92 15.61 -4.61 4.67
N ASP A 93 14.37 -4.97 5.00
CA ASP A 93 13.70 -4.61 6.25
C ASP A 93 14.52 -4.98 7.51
N PRO A 94 15.15 -6.18 7.60
CA PRO A 94 16.02 -6.52 8.74
C PRO A 94 17.35 -5.75 8.80
N HIS A 95 17.70 -5.03 7.73
CA HIS A 95 18.95 -4.30 7.57
C HIS A 95 18.76 -2.78 7.59
N LEU A 96 17.54 -2.30 7.90
CA LEU A 96 17.29 -0.88 8.07
C LEU A 96 18.14 -0.31 9.23
N PRO A 97 18.68 0.90 9.07
CA PRO A 97 19.42 1.55 10.14
C PRO A 97 18.51 1.85 11.34
N PRO A 98 19.07 2.08 12.54
CA PRO A 98 18.26 2.26 13.76
C PRO A 98 17.29 3.44 13.75
N ASP A 99 17.49 4.40 12.87
CA ASP A 99 16.68 5.59 12.68
C ASP A 99 15.63 5.46 11.55
N ALA A 100 15.57 4.31 10.88
CA ALA A 100 14.58 4.03 9.83
C ALA A 100 13.67 2.87 10.25
N ALA A 101 12.38 3.06 10.04
CA ALA A 101 11.37 2.02 10.20
C ALA A 101 10.42 2.05 9.02
N ARG A 102 9.81 0.90 8.76
CA ARG A 102 8.83 0.69 7.70
C ARG A 102 7.50 0.28 8.34
N ALA A 103 6.41 0.96 7.99
CA ALA A 103 5.06 0.56 8.37
C ALA A 103 4.55 -0.60 7.49
N ASP A 104 3.52 -1.33 7.94
CA ASP A 104 3.03 -2.53 7.25
C ASP A 104 2.57 -2.30 5.80
N TYR A 105 2.09 -1.10 5.49
CA TYR A 105 1.64 -0.70 4.16
C TYR A 105 2.77 -0.16 3.26
N GLU A 106 3.97 0.04 3.79
CA GLU A 106 5.13 0.55 3.05
C GLU A 106 5.94 -0.61 2.45
N ARG A 107 6.56 -0.33 1.30
CA ARG A 107 7.41 -1.28 0.56
C ARG A 107 8.76 -0.64 0.28
N ILE A 108 9.82 -1.42 0.43
CA ILE A 108 11.16 -1.03 0.00
C ILE A 108 11.31 -1.41 -1.47
N VAL A 109 11.51 -0.41 -2.33
CA VAL A 109 11.71 -0.57 -3.77
C VAL A 109 13.11 -0.13 -4.12
N VAL A 110 13.86 -1.00 -4.78
CA VAL A 110 15.23 -0.75 -5.24
C VAL A 110 15.19 -0.26 -6.68
N ILE A 111 15.89 0.84 -6.92
CA ILE A 111 16.18 1.38 -8.25
C ILE A 111 17.69 1.49 -8.46
N THR A 112 18.13 1.47 -9.71
CA THR A 112 19.56 1.56 -10.01
C THR A 112 20.07 2.97 -9.75
N ARG A 113 21.34 3.07 -9.33
CA ARG A 113 22.05 4.35 -9.15
C ARG A 113 21.98 5.20 -10.43
N GLU A 114 22.11 4.56 -11.58
CA GLU A 114 22.10 5.22 -12.89
C GLU A 114 20.77 5.94 -13.17
N THR A 115 19.64 5.35 -12.76
CA THR A 115 18.31 5.96 -12.88
C THR A 115 18.20 7.20 -12.01
N LEU A 116 18.65 7.15 -10.75
CA LEU A 116 18.65 8.32 -9.87
C LEU A 116 19.54 9.46 -10.36
N ILE A 117 20.75 9.15 -10.84
CA ILE A 117 21.66 10.18 -11.37
C ILE A 117 21.03 10.89 -12.57
N ARG A 118 20.38 10.15 -13.48
CA ARG A 118 19.71 10.77 -14.63
C ARG A 118 18.45 11.52 -14.25
N ALA A 119 17.75 11.10 -13.20
CA ALA A 119 16.61 11.82 -12.65
C ALA A 119 17.01 13.15 -12.00
N LYS A 120 18.20 13.22 -11.38
CA LYS A 120 18.66 14.42 -10.66
C LYS A 120 18.52 15.72 -11.44
N LYS A 121 18.83 15.71 -12.74
CA LYS A 121 18.74 16.91 -13.60
C LYS A 121 17.32 17.50 -13.68
N ASP A 122 16.31 16.67 -13.40
CA ASP A 122 14.89 17.00 -13.51
C ASP A 122 14.25 17.23 -12.12
N ILE A 123 15.02 17.07 -11.03
CA ILE A 123 14.62 17.28 -9.64
C ILE A 123 15.20 18.63 -9.17
N PRO A 124 14.38 19.56 -8.65
CA PRO A 124 14.86 20.85 -8.13
C PRO A 124 15.83 20.70 -6.95
N ASP A 125 16.80 21.60 -6.81
CA ASP A 125 17.78 21.64 -5.70
C ASP A 125 17.28 22.41 -4.45
N VAL A 126 16.01 22.83 -4.43
CA VAL A 126 15.46 23.85 -3.51
C VAL A 126 14.52 23.30 -2.47
#